data_AF-A0AAP0KSV4-F1
#
_entry.id   AF-A0AAP0KSV4-F1
#
_cell.length_a   1.000
_cell.length_b   1.000
_cell.length_c   1.000
_cell.angle_alpha   90.00
_cell.angle_beta   90.00
_cell.angle_gamma   90.00
#
_symmetry.space_group_name_H-M   'P 1'
#
loop_
_entity.id
_entity.type
_entity.pdbx_description
1 polymer ?
#
loop_
_entity_poly.entity_id
_entity_poly.type
_entity_poly.pdbx_seq_one_letter_code
_entity_poly.pdbx_strand_id
1 'polypeptide(L)'
;MLISRDIYDVSALCSNEERLFFEACGFENDKLGSTTMIYTRGASESNLSDQGNQNGVVKSAGRMLLLVPPPLVVEGERPRYVD
;
A
#
# COMPACT_ATOMS: atom_id res chain seq x y z
N MET A 1 -14.08 5.85 -7.05
CA MET A 1 -12.99 4.85 -6.98
C MET A 1 -11.72 5.52 -7.48
N LEU A 2 -10.68 5.60 -6.65
CA LEU A 2 -9.43 6.30 -6.99
C LEU A 2 -8.72 5.54 -8.11
N ILE A 3 -8.63 6.10 -9.32
CA ILE A 3 -8.07 5.42 -10.48
C ILE A 3 -6.54 5.61 -10.46
N SER A 4 -5.85 4.71 -9.75
CA SER A 4 -4.41 4.77 -9.51
C SER A 4 -3.60 4.32 -10.75
N ARG A 5 -2.76 5.23 -11.27
CA ARG A 5 -1.75 4.96 -12.32
C ARG A 5 -0.37 4.77 -11.66
N ASP A 6 -0.20 3.65 -10.96
CA ASP A 6 1.02 3.31 -10.20
C ASP A 6 1.34 4.20 -8.99
N ILE A 7 0.31 4.86 -8.44
CA ILE A 7 0.43 5.61 -7.19
C ILE A 7 0.02 4.68 -6.03
N TYR A 8 0.98 4.41 -5.14
CA TYR A 8 0.80 3.51 -4.00
C TYR A 8 0.21 4.22 -2.78
N ASP A 9 0.71 5.42 -2.47
CA ASP A 9 0.27 6.21 -1.33
C ASP A 9 -0.14 7.61 -1.78
N VAL A 10 -1.29 8.07 -1.28
CA VAL A 10 -1.77 9.44 -1.45
C VAL A 10 -2.06 10.01 -0.07
N SER A 11 -1.43 11.14 0.26
CA SER A 11 -1.75 11.89 1.48
C SER A 11 -2.63 13.10 1.16
N ALA A 12 -3.58 13.38 2.05
CA ALA A 12 -4.44 14.55 1.99
C ALA A 12 -4.49 15.23 3.36
N LEU A 13 -4.42 16.56 3.37
CA LEU A 13 -4.76 17.34 4.56
C LEU A 13 -6.27 17.44 4.63
N CYS A 14 -6.86 16.91 5.70
CA CYS A 14 -8.30 16.80 5.85
C CYS A 14 -8.75 17.63 7.06
N SER A 15 -9.83 18.41 6.91
CA SER A 15 -10.50 19.01 8.06
C SER A 15 -11.35 17.97 8.82
N ASN A 16 -11.81 18.30 10.02
CA ASN A 16 -12.67 17.40 10.78
C ASN A 16 -14.01 17.14 10.08
N GLU A 17 -14.53 18.10 9.31
CA GLU A 17 -15.80 17.93 8.59
C GLU A 17 -15.68 16.94 7.41
N GLU A 18 -14.52 16.91 6.76
CA GLU A 18 -14.29 16.11 5.56
C GLU A 18 -13.81 14.69 5.88
N ARG A 19 -13.44 14.42 7.14
CA ARG A 19 -12.83 13.14 7.55
C ARG A 19 -13.65 11.92 7.16
N LEU A 20 -14.97 11.96 7.39
CA LEU A 20 -15.87 10.87 7.03
C LEU A 20 -15.91 10.61 5.52
N PHE A 21 -15.75 11.65 4.70
CA PHE A 21 -15.69 11.51 3.25
C PHE A 21 -14.41 10.80 2.82
N PHE A 22 -13.26 11.18 3.40
CA PHE A 22 -11.98 10.53 3.12
C PHE A 22 -11.95 9.08 3.62
N GLU A 23 -12.48 8.80 4.82
CA GLU A 23 -12.65 7.43 5.34
C GLU A 23 -13.51 6.59 4.38
N ALA A 24 -14.63 7.12 3.88
CA ALA A 24 -15.47 6.44 2.89
C ALA A 24 -14.75 6.20 1.54
N CYS A 25 -13.72 6.99 1.23
CA CYS A 25 -12.87 6.81 0.05
C CYS A 25 -11.68 5.86 0.28
N GLY A 26 -11.53 5.29 1.48
CA GLY A 26 -10.44 4.38 1.85
C GLY A 26 -9.17 5.06 2.34
N PHE A 27 -9.22 6.36 2.66
CA PHE A 27 -8.12 7.01 3.36
C PHE A 27 -8.21 6.69 4.85
N GLU A 28 -7.06 6.44 5.46
CA GLU A 28 -6.93 6.14 6.88
C GLU A 28 -6.18 7.26 7.61
N ASN A 29 -6.22 7.24 8.94
CA ASN A 29 -5.44 8.19 9.74
C ASN A 29 -3.94 7.96 9.58
N ASP A 30 -3.16 9.03 9.59
CA ASP A 30 -1.72 8.87 9.72
C ASP A 30 -1.34 8.27 11.09
N LYS A 31 -0.13 7.72 11.17
CA LYS A 31 0.37 7.08 12.41
C LYS A 31 0.51 8.05 13.59
N LEU A 32 0.47 9.36 13.32
CA LEU A 32 0.61 10.40 14.32
C LEU A 32 -0.75 10.94 14.80
N GLY A 33 -1.86 10.49 14.23
CA GLY A 33 -3.21 10.96 14.60
C GLY A 33 -3.45 12.43 14.27
N SER A 34 -2.78 12.95 13.24
CA SER A 34 -2.86 14.33 12.77
C SER A 34 -4.10 14.57 11.90
N THR A 35 -4.17 15.76 11.31
CA THR A 35 -5.15 16.13 10.27
C THR A 35 -4.83 15.53 8.90
N THR A 36 -3.68 14.87 8.76
CA THR A 36 -3.29 14.18 7.52
C THR A 36 -3.92 12.79 7.47
N MET A 37 -4.58 12.47 6.36
CA MET A 37 -5.09 11.14 6.05
C MET A 37 -4.32 10.54 4.87
N ILE A 38 -4.12 9.21 4.88
CA ILE A 38 -3.31 8.48 3.91
C ILE A 38 -4.17 7.37 3.28
N TYR A 39 -4.31 7.39 1.96
CA TYR A 39 -4.79 6.26 1.19
C TYR A 39 -3.59 5.42 0.77
N THR A 40 -3.51 4.20 1.27
CA THR A 40 -2.55 3.21 0.82
C THR A 40 -3.28 2.19 -0.03
N ARG A 41 -2.82 2.00 -1.26
CA ARG A 41 -3.34 0.96 -2.14
C ARG A 41 -3.06 -0.41 -1.51
N GLY A 42 -4.11 -1.09 -1.03
CA GLY A 42 -4.02 -2.48 -0.63
C GLY A 42 -3.54 -3.34 -1.80
N ALA A 43 -2.65 -4.30 -1.55
CA ALA A 43 -2.19 -5.26 -2.55
C ALA A 43 -3.30 -6.24 -3.05
N SER A 44 -4.56 -6.02 -2.68
CA SER A 44 -5.66 -6.97 -2.86
C SER A 44 -6.91 -6.30 -3.45
N GLU A 45 -6.91 -6.14 -4.78
CA GLU A 45 -8.13 -6.27 -5.58
C GLU A 45 -7.99 -7.42 -6.59
N SER A 46 -7.39 -8.54 -6.15
CA SER A 46 -7.59 -9.83 -6.79
C SER A 46 -7.95 -10.86 -5.73
N ASN A 47 -9.27 -10.98 -5.53
CA ASN A 47 -9.99 -12.14 -5.01
C ASN A 47 -9.70 -12.59 -3.56
N LEU A 48 -10.79 -12.59 -2.77
CA LEU A 48 -10.99 -13.54 -1.67
C LEU A 48 -10.61 -14.95 -2.15
N SER A 49 -9.52 -15.51 -1.62
CA SER A 49 -9.48 -16.82 -0.96
C SER A 49 -8.06 -17.35 -0.89
N ASP A 50 -7.64 -17.66 0.33
CA ASP A 50 -6.68 -18.68 0.70
C ASP A 50 -5.17 -18.45 0.47
N GLN A 51 -4.45 -18.70 1.56
CA GLN A 51 -3.03 -18.98 1.70
C GLN A 51 -1.97 -18.12 1.00
N GLY A 52 -1.24 -17.40 1.85
CA GLY A 52 0.20 -17.20 1.67
C GLY A 52 0.64 -15.79 1.99
N ASN A 53 0.93 -15.52 3.26
CA ASN A 53 1.84 -14.49 3.77
C ASN A 53 2.35 -13.45 2.74
N GLN A 54 1.49 -12.51 2.33
CA GLN A 54 1.87 -11.39 1.45
C GLN A 54 2.16 -10.14 2.27
N ASN A 55 2.85 -10.30 3.40
CA ASN A 55 3.44 -9.18 4.11
C ASN A 55 4.55 -8.63 3.20
N GLY A 56 4.21 -7.63 2.38
CA GLY A 56 5.15 -6.99 1.47
C GLY A 56 6.44 -6.65 2.22
N VAL A 57 7.57 -7.12 1.71
CA VAL A 57 8.85 -6.98 2.39
C VAL A 57 9.18 -5.49 2.48
N VAL A 58 9.27 -4.95 3.69
CA VAL A 58 9.72 -3.58 3.92
C VAL A 58 11.24 -3.61 4.10
N LYS A 59 11.97 -2.87 3.26
CA LYS A 59 13.43 -2.68 3.36
C LYS A 59 13.76 -1.30 3.89
N SER A 60 14.82 -1.20 4.69
CA SER A 60 15.36 0.10 5.12
C SER A 60 16.37 0.64 4.10
N ALA A 61 16.23 1.93 3.76
CA ALA A 61 17.18 2.70 2.96
C ALA A 61 17.57 3.95 3.76
N GLY A 62 18.63 3.83 4.56
CA GLY A 62 18.96 4.83 5.57
C GLY A 62 17.83 4.95 6.59
N ARG A 63 17.26 6.16 6.73
CA ARG A 63 16.10 6.42 7.62
C ARG A 63 14.74 6.15 6.99
N MET A 64 14.70 5.78 5.70
CA MET A 64 13.46 5.53 4.97
C MET A 64 13.11 4.05 5.02
N LEU A 65 11.81 3.75 5.13
CA LEU A 65 11.26 2.41 4.95
C LEU A 65 10.61 2.35 3.57
N LEU A 66 11.08 1.44 2.72
CA LEU A 66 10.60 1.24 1.35
C LEU A 66 9.89 -0.10 1.26
N LEU A 67 8.65 -0.09 0.76
CA LEU A 67 7.96 -1.32 0.39
C LEU A 67 8.61 -1.87 -0.89
N VAL A 68 9.09 -3.11 -0.83
CA VAL A 68 9.65 -3.77 -2.00
C VAL A 68 8.50 -4.17 -2.92
N PRO A 69 8.49 -3.70 -4.18
CA PRO A 69 7.49 -4.15 -5.14
C PRO A 69 7.54 -5.69 -5.27
N PRO A 70 6.39 -6.37 -5.38
CA PRO A 70 6.39 -7.80 -5.66
C PRO A 70 7.21 -8.08 -6.94
N PRO A 71 7.97 -9.18 -7.00
CA PRO A 71 8.69 -9.55 -8.20
C PRO A 71 7.71 -9.61 -9.38
N LEU A 72 8.08 -8.96 -10.49
CA LEU A 72 7.33 -9.11 -11.73
C LEU A 72 7.40 -10.59 -12.11
N VAL A 73 6.27 -11.27 -12.08
CA VAL A 73 6.17 -12.64 -12.60
C VAL A 73 6.31 -12.53 -14.12
N VAL A 74 7.54 -12.69 -14.62
CA VAL A 74 7.76 -12.98 -16.03
C VAL A 74 7.37 -14.45 -16.20
N GLU A 75 6.31 -14.72 -16.95
CA GLU A 75 5.96 -16.09 -17.34
C GLU A 75 7.19 -16.74 -18.00
N GLY A 76 7.86 -17.66 -17.31
CA GLY A 76 8.89 -18.51 -17.91
C GLY A 76 10.14 -18.83 -17.09
N GLU A 77 10.52 -18.06 -16.06
CA GLU A 77 11.78 -18.34 -15.36
C GLU A 77 11.64 -18.40 -13.84
N ARG A 78 11.84 -19.60 -13.28
CA ARG A 78 11.87 -19.84 -11.83
C ARG A 78 13.04 -19.09 -11.20
N PRO A 79 12.84 -18.24 -10.17
CA PRO A 79 13.92 -17.65 -9.42
C PRO A 79 14.71 -18.75 -8.70
N ARG A 80 15.99 -18.92 -9.03
CA ARG A 80 16.91 -19.71 -8.19
C ARG A 80 17.36 -18.81 -7.05
N TYR A 81 16.86 -19.07 -5.84
CA TYR A 81 17.53 -18.60 -4.64
C TYR A 81 18.82 -19.41 -4.50
N VAL A 82 19.95 -18.71 -4.43
CA VAL A 82 21.24 -19.26 -3.99
C VAL A 82 21.30 -19.12 -2.48
N ASP A 83 21.65 -20.21 -1.79
CA ASP A 83 21.83 -20.30 -0.32
C ASP A 83 22.88 -19.33 0.22
#